data_AF-A0A7U9NAJ6-F1
#
_entry.id   AF-A0A7U9NAJ6-F1
#
_cell.length_a   1.000
_cell.length_b   1.000
_cell.length_c   1.000
_cell.angle_alpha   90.00
_cell.angle_beta   90.00
_cell.angle_gamma   90.00
#
_symmetry.space_group_name_H-M   'P 1'
#
loop_
_entity.id
_entity.type
_entity.pdbx_description
1 polymer ?
#
loop_
_entity_poly.entity_id
_entity_poly.type
_entity_poly.pdbx_seq_one_letter_code
_entity_poly.pdbx_strand_id
1 'polypeptide(L)' 'MYAIETENIIKQYKNGVQALSGLSLSVKAGEIFSLLGKMGRGNPP' A
#
# COMPACT_ATOMS: atom_id res chain seq x y z
N MET A 1 -18.73 -8.98 -4.91
CA MET A 1 -18.55 -7.65 -4.27
C MET A 1 -17.21 -7.66 -3.56
N TYR A 2 -16.37 -6.65 -3.78
CA TYR A 2 -15.12 -6.49 -3.04
C TYR A 2 -15.40 -5.78 -1.71
N ALA A 3 -14.73 -6.20 -0.64
CA ALA A 3 -14.75 -5.53 0.66
C ALA A 3 -13.72 -4.40 0.73
N ILE A 4 -12.63 -4.53 -0.03
CA ILE A 4 -11.62 -3.49 -0.22
C ILE A 4 -11.36 -3.39 -1.72
N GLU A 5 -11.37 -2.18 -2.26
CA GLU A 5 -11.01 -1.92 -3.65
C GLU A 5 -10.24 -0.61 -3.71
N THR A 6 -9.05 -0.65 -4.31
CA THR A 6 -8.19 0.51 -4.53
C THR A 6 -7.65 0.47 -5.95
N GLU A 7 -7.55 1.64 -6.58
CA GLU A 7 -6.99 1.79 -7.92
C GLU A 7 -5.87 2.83 -7.90
N ASN A 8 -4.69 2.44 -8.38
CA ASN A 8 -3.55 3.32 -8.59
C ASN A 8 -3.20 4.24 -7.39
N ILE A 9 -3.24 3.70 -6.17
CA ILE A 9 -2.96 4.49 -4.97
C ILE A 9 -1.49 4.89 -4.94
N ILE A 10 -1.28 6.20 -4.83
CA ILE A 10 0.03 6.83 -4.67
C ILE A 10 0.11 7.44 -3.28
N LYS A 11 1.25 7.22 -2.60
CA LYS A 11 1.55 7.86 -1.33
C LYS A 11 2.95 8.44 -1.36
N GLN A 12 3.05 9.74 -1.19
CA GLN A 12 4.30 10.45 -0.93
C GLN A 12 4.25 11.08 0.46
N TYR A 13 5.34 10.98 1.21
CA TYR A 13 5.51 11.71 2.47
C TYR A 13 5.94 13.15 2.21
N LYS A 14 5.80 14.02 3.23
CA LYS A 14 6.16 15.44 3.12
C LYS A 14 7.64 15.67 2.79
N ASN A 15 8.51 14.72 3.13
CA ASN A 15 9.95 14.75 2.82
C ASN A 15 10.27 14.27 1.39
N GLY A 16 9.26 14.06 0.54
CA GLY A 16 9.43 13.64 -0.85
C GLY A 16 9.57 12.13 -1.06
N VAL A 17 9.64 11.32 0.00
CA VAL A 17 9.76 9.86 -0.13
C VAL A 17 8.46 9.24 -0.68
N GLN A 18 8.56 8.52 -1.81
CA GLN A 18 7.47 7.75 -2.40
C GLN A 18 7.28 6.43 -1.63
N ALA A 19 6.23 6.36 -0.81
CA ALA A 19 5.91 5.19 0.00
C ALA A 19 5.07 4.14 -0.75
N LEU A 20 4.17 4.59 -1.63
CA LEU A 20 3.39 3.73 -2.54
C LEU A 20 3.42 4.33 -3.94
N SER A 21 3.67 3.52 -4.96
CA SER A 21 3.81 3.95 -6.36
C SER A 21 2.81 3.23 -7.27
N GLY A 22 1.51 3.45 -7.04
CA GLY A 22 0.45 2.90 -7.87
C GLY A 22 -0.04 1.53 -7.42
N LEU A 23 -0.48 1.43 -6.15
CA LEU A 23 -1.08 0.20 -5.61
C LEU A 23 -2.53 0.06 -6.05
N SER A 24 -2.83 -0.99 -6.81
CA SER A 24 -4.19 -1.45 -7.07
C SER A 24 -4.41 -2.78 -6.33
N LEU A 25 -5.47 -2.85 -5.53
CA LEU A 25 -5.79 -3.99 -4.68
C LEU A 25 -7.31 -4.18 -4.60
N SER A 26 -7.78 -5.40 -4.84
CA SER A 26 -9.18 -5.78 -4.67
C SER A 26 -9.24 -7.02 -3.79
N VAL A 27 -9.90 -6.93 -2.64
CA VAL A 27 -10.07 -8.03 -1.68
C VAL A 27 -11.55 -8.37 -1.60
N LYS A 28 -11.90 -9.65 -1.78
CA LYS A 28 -13.29 -10.11 -1.72
C LYS A 28 -13.79 -10.16 -0.28
N ALA A 29 -15.10 -9.99 -0.09
CA ALA A 29 -15.70 -10.23 1.21
C ALA A 29 -15.47 -11.68 1.67
N GLY A 30 -14.96 -11.86 2.89
CA GLY A 30 -14.61 -13.17 3.45
C GLY A 30 -13.20 -13.69 3.11
N GLU A 31 -12.42 -12.95 2.32
CA GLU A 31 -11.03 -13.30 1.99
C GLU A 31 -10.07 -12.88 3.10
N ILE A 32 -9.14 -13.77 3.47
CA ILE A 32 -8.00 -13.43 4.34
C ILE A 32 -6.82 -13.08 3.43
N PHE A 33 -6.38 -11.83 3.50
CA PHE A 33 -5.26 -11.31 2.73
C PHE A 33 -4.15 -10.82 3.67
N SER A 34 -2.88 -10.95 3.28
CA SER A 34 -1.74 -10.48 4.08
C SER A 34 -0.72 -9.76 3.20
N LEU A 35 -0.25 -8.60 3.68
CA LEU A 35 0.86 -7.88 3.07
C LEU A 35 2.16 -8.32 3.74
N LEU A 36 3.08 -8.87 2.95
CA LEU A 36 4.40 -9.29 3.41
C LEU A 36 5.46 -8.46 2.70
N GLY A 37 6.46 -7.99 3.45
CA GLY A 37 7.56 -7.21 2.89
C GLY A 37 8.62 -6.92 3.94
N LYS A 38 9.83 -6.61 3.46
CA LYS A 38 10.88 -6.10 4.35
C LYS A 38 10.43 -4.75 4.90
N MET A 39 10.57 -4.51 6.21
CA MET A 39 10.40 -3.16 6.75
C MET A 39 11.31 -2.19 6.00
N GLY A 40 10.73 -1.14 5.45
CA GLY A 40 11.49 -0.04 4.86
C GLY A 40 12.31 0.63 5.97
N ARG A 41 13.64 0.69 5.82
CA ARG A 41 14.52 1.41 6.74
C ARG A 41 14.38 2.89 6.43
N GLY A 42 13.44 3.55 7.10
CA GLY A 42 13.37 5.01 7.13
C GLY A 42 14.54 5.55 7.95
N ASN A 43 15.73 5.61 7.37
CA ASN A 43 16.77 6.47 7.92
C ASN A 43 16.34 7.92 7.64
N PRO A 44 16.06 8.76 8.65
CA PRO A 44 15.98 10.20 8.41
C PRO A 44 17.40 10.72 8.14
N PRO A 45 17.58 11.71 7.24
CA PRO A 45 18.75 12.60 7.31
C PRO A 45 18.67 13.49 8.55
#